data_AF-A0A453T1P3-F1
#
_entry.id   AF-A0A453T1P3-F1
#
_cell.length_a   1.000
_cell.length_b   1.000
_cell.length_c   1.000
_cell.angle_alpha   90.00
_cell.angle_beta   90.00
_cell.angle_gamma   90.00
#
_symmetry.space_group_name_H-M   'P 1'
#
loop_
_entity.id
_entity.type
_entity.pdbx_description
1 polymer ?
#
loop_
_entity_poly.entity_id
_entity_poly.type
_entity_poly.pdbx_seq_one_letter_code
_entity_poly.pdbx_strand_id
1 'polypeptide(L)'
;MRRGLIAEGAATLRMKQDMQNDTRNMYDLIAYRVKFTPHPHAGDKWCIYPSYDYAHCMVDSFENITHSLCTLEFDVRRPSYYWVLVALGLYQPYVWEYSRLNISHNIMSKRKVC
;
A
#
# COMPACT_ATOMS: atom_id res chain seq x y z
N MET A 1 3.66 4.03 -19.07
CA MET A 1 2.57 3.68 -18.13
C MET A 1 1.52 4.79 -18.05
N ARG A 2 1.78 5.97 -17.47
CA ARG A 2 0.79 7.06 -17.30
C ARG A 2 0.14 7.61 -18.60
N ARG A 3 0.83 7.55 -19.74
CA ARG A 3 0.31 8.02 -21.04
C ARG A 3 -0.61 7.01 -21.75
N GLY A 4 -0.99 5.90 -21.11
CA GLY A 4 -1.85 4.87 -21.69
C GLY A 4 -1.22 4.01 -22.80
N LEU A 5 0.08 4.18 -23.08
CA LEU A 5 0.79 3.49 -24.16
C LEU A 5 1.13 2.00 -23.87
N ILE A 6 0.79 1.49 -22.69
CA ILE A 6 1.19 0.16 -22.22
C ILE A 6 -0.07 -0.57 -21.77
N ALA A 7 -0.25 -1.82 -22.21
CA ALA A 7 -1.37 -2.66 -21.82
C ALA A 7 -1.38 -3.00 -20.31
N GLU A 8 -2.53 -3.42 -19.79
CA GLU A 8 -2.63 -3.89 -18.41
C GLU A 8 -1.69 -5.06 -18.16
N GLY A 9 -0.98 -5.05 -17.03
CA GLY A 9 -0.03 -6.11 -16.65
C GLY A 9 1.29 -6.12 -17.44
N ALA A 10 1.40 -5.42 -18.57
CA ALA A 10 2.63 -5.40 -19.38
C ALA A 10 3.78 -4.61 -18.72
N ALA A 11 3.48 -3.71 -17.79
CA ALA A 11 4.50 -3.05 -16.98
C ALA A 11 3.98 -2.76 -15.56
N THR A 12 4.88 -2.79 -14.59
CA THR A 12 4.63 -2.36 -13.21
C THR A 12 5.81 -1.52 -12.72
N LEU A 13 5.53 -0.53 -11.88
CA LEU A 13 6.60 0.18 -11.17
C LEU A 13 6.87 -0.60 -9.88
N ARG A 14 8.13 -0.95 -9.64
CA ARG A 14 8.58 -1.62 -8.42
C ARG A 14 9.53 -0.72 -7.65
N MET A 15 9.43 -0.75 -6.33
CA MET A 15 10.40 -0.16 -5.42
C MET A 15 11.67 -1.01 -5.49
N LYS A 16 12.84 -0.37 -5.61
CA LYS A 16 14.11 -1.09 -5.63
C LYS A 16 14.63 -1.23 -4.21
N GLN A 17 14.25 -2.32 -3.57
CA GLN A 17 14.52 -2.64 -2.17
C GLN A 17 15.60 -3.72 -2.10
N ASP A 18 15.48 -4.65 -1.15
CA ASP A 18 16.43 -5.72 -0.93
C ASP A 18 15.76 -7.08 -1.08
N MET A 19 16.11 -7.76 -2.17
CA MET A 19 15.62 -9.09 -2.51
C MET A 19 16.23 -10.21 -1.65
N GLN A 20 17.26 -9.93 -0.84
CA GLN A 20 17.90 -10.92 0.05
C GLN A 20 17.38 -10.86 1.49
N ASN A 21 16.49 -9.90 1.80
CA ASN A 21 15.95 -9.73 3.13
C ASN A 21 15.05 -10.91 3.53
N ASP A 22 15.11 -11.37 4.78
CA ASP A 22 14.25 -12.45 5.27
C ASP A 22 12.74 -12.10 5.20
N THR A 23 12.43 -10.80 5.23
CA THR A 23 11.05 -10.30 5.10
C THR A 23 10.65 -10.15 3.63
N ARG A 24 9.68 -10.97 3.18
CA ARG A 24 9.12 -10.91 1.81
C ARG A 24 8.55 -9.54 1.40
N ASN A 25 8.18 -8.70 2.37
CA ASN A 25 7.68 -7.35 2.10
C ASN A 25 8.78 -6.37 1.68
N MET A 26 10.04 -6.81 1.62
CA MET A 26 11.16 -6.04 1.08
C MET A 26 11.57 -6.53 -0.32
N TYR A 27 10.85 -7.52 -0.90
CA TYR A 27 11.14 -8.08 -2.22
C TYR A 27 10.61 -7.22 -3.36
N ASP A 28 11.23 -6.06 -3.53
CA ASP A 28 10.92 -5.09 -4.57
C ASP A 28 9.41 -4.89 -4.76
N LEU A 29 8.75 -4.36 -3.74
CA LEU A 29 7.29 -4.21 -3.74
C LEU A 29 6.80 -3.40 -4.94
N ILE A 30 5.63 -3.77 -5.46
CA ILE A 30 5.02 -3.05 -6.58
C ILE A 30 4.44 -1.73 -6.05
N ALA A 31 4.89 -0.61 -6.60
CA ALA A 31 4.38 0.72 -6.30
C ALA A 31 3.18 1.12 -7.17
N TYR A 32 3.24 0.87 -8.49
CA TYR A 32 2.14 1.19 -9.41
C TYR A 32 1.83 0.04 -10.37
N ARG A 33 0.55 -0.11 -10.68
CA ARG A 33 0.04 -1.02 -11.71
C ARG A 33 -0.75 -0.24 -12.76
N VAL A 34 -0.67 -0.68 -14.01
CA VAL A 34 -1.52 -0.16 -15.10
C VAL A 34 -2.88 -0.83 -15.02
N LYS A 35 -3.94 -0.03 -15.00
CA LYS A 35 -5.34 -0.49 -15.08
C LYS A 35 -6.18 0.58 -15.77
N PHE A 36 -6.88 0.20 -16.83
CA PHE A 36 -7.80 1.04 -17.60
C PHE A 36 -9.22 0.87 -17.05
N THR A 37 -9.41 1.28 -15.80
CA THR A 37 -10.75 1.34 -15.19
C THR A 37 -10.98 2.75 -14.70
N PRO A 38 -12.15 3.36 -14.96
CA PRO A 38 -12.49 4.68 -14.43
C PRO A 38 -12.47 4.68 -12.90
N HIS A 39 -11.89 5.72 -12.31
CA HIS A 39 -11.96 5.91 -10.86
C HIS A 39 -13.24 6.67 -10.48
N PRO A 40 -13.98 6.27 -9.43
CA PRO A 40 -15.21 6.96 -9.02
C PRO A 40 -15.04 8.48 -8.77
N HIS A 41 -13.89 8.90 -8.23
CA HIS A 41 -13.62 10.32 -7.95
C HIS A 41 -12.80 11.04 -9.03
N ALA A 42 -11.98 10.32 -9.80
CA ALA A 42 -11.02 10.93 -10.73
C ALA A 42 -11.38 10.69 -12.21
N GLY A 43 -12.45 9.92 -12.49
CA GLY A 43 -12.86 9.52 -13.83
C GLY A 43 -11.76 8.78 -14.58
N ASP A 44 -11.63 9.06 -15.87
CA ASP A 44 -10.64 8.46 -16.77
C ASP A 44 -9.30 9.22 -16.81
N LYS A 45 -9.04 10.09 -15.84
CA LYS A 45 -7.80 10.89 -15.79
C LYS A 45 -6.55 10.03 -15.59
N TRP A 46 -6.69 8.86 -14.97
CA TRP A 46 -5.59 8.00 -14.58
C TRP A 46 -5.74 6.58 -15.12
N CYS A 47 -4.68 6.10 -15.78
CA CYS A 47 -4.56 4.71 -16.23
C CYS A 47 -3.56 3.89 -15.39
N ILE A 48 -3.06 4.49 -14.29
CA ILE A 48 -2.16 3.85 -13.34
C ILE A 48 -2.66 4.08 -11.92
N TYR A 49 -2.57 3.05 -11.09
CA TYR A 49 -3.03 3.09 -9.71
C TYR A 49 -1.92 2.66 -8.75
N PRO A 50 -1.74 3.40 -7.64
CA PRO A 50 -0.75 3.03 -6.63
C PRO A 50 -1.20 1.79 -5.87
N SER A 51 -0.25 1.04 -5.33
CA SER A 51 -0.50 -0.02 -4.37
C SER A 51 -0.75 0.54 -2.97
N TYR A 52 -1.34 -0.29 -2.10
CA TYR A 52 -1.54 0.06 -0.69
C TYR A 52 -0.22 0.43 0.00
N ASP A 53 0.82 -0.40 -0.16
CA ASP A 53 2.11 -0.19 0.51
C ASP A 53 2.78 1.13 0.14
N TYR A 54 2.58 1.60 -1.10
CA TYR A 54 3.11 2.87 -1.57
C TYR A 54 2.23 4.06 -1.15
N ALA A 55 0.90 3.95 -1.29
CA ALA A 55 0.00 5.05 -0.98
C ALA A 55 -0.12 5.32 0.52
N HIS A 56 -0.20 4.27 1.36
CA HIS A 56 -0.48 4.39 2.78
C HIS A 56 0.55 5.27 3.52
N CYS A 57 1.84 4.97 3.35
CA CYS A 57 2.92 5.73 4.00
C CYS A 57 2.97 7.20 3.54
N MET A 58 2.81 7.45 2.23
CA MET A 58 2.84 8.80 1.71
C MET A 58 1.66 9.64 2.21
N VAL A 59 0.45 9.07 2.23
CA VAL A 59 -0.75 9.78 2.70
C VAL A 59 -0.62 10.12 4.18
N ASP A 60 -0.21 9.17 5.03
CA ASP A 60 0.01 9.44 6.45
C ASP A 60 1.02 10.57 6.67
N SER A 61 2.08 10.60 5.86
CA SER A 61 3.11 11.63 5.93
C SER A 61 2.58 13.00 5.47
N PHE A 62 1.84 13.05 4.37
CA PHE A 62 1.26 14.30 3.84
C PHE A 62 0.17 14.88 4.75
N GLU A 63 -0.58 14.03 5.44
CA GLU A 63 -1.59 14.42 6.41
C GLU A 63 -1.01 14.75 7.80
N ASN A 64 0.31 14.63 7.99
CA ASN A 64 1.02 14.83 9.25
C ASN A 64 0.46 13.97 10.39
N ILE A 65 0.13 12.71 10.10
CA ILE A 65 -0.36 11.77 11.10
C ILE A 65 0.72 11.54 12.16
N THR A 66 0.39 11.68 13.43
CA THR A 66 1.37 11.41 14.50
C THR A 66 1.51 9.91 14.77
N HIS A 67 0.37 9.22 14.88
CA HIS A 67 0.28 7.80 15.20
C HIS A 67 -0.67 7.11 14.21
N SER A 68 -0.12 6.29 13.33
CA SER A 68 -0.85 5.45 12.38
C SER A 68 -1.18 4.12 13.06
N LEU A 69 -2.47 3.90 13.36
CA LEU A 69 -2.94 2.73 14.10
C LEU A 69 -3.51 1.68 13.12
N CYS A 70 -2.92 0.49 13.09
CA CYS A 70 -3.35 -0.59 12.20
C CYS A 70 -3.48 -1.94 12.92
N THR A 71 -4.00 -2.96 12.25
CA THR A 71 -4.13 -4.30 12.84
C THR A 71 -2.81 -5.08 12.74
N LEU A 72 -2.62 -6.06 13.63
CA LEU A 72 -1.45 -6.98 13.64
C LEU A 72 -1.19 -7.70 12.31
N GLU A 73 -2.17 -7.76 11.41
CA GLU A 73 -2.00 -8.32 10.06
C GLU A 73 -0.98 -7.54 9.22
N PHE A 74 -0.69 -6.30 9.59
CA PHE A 74 0.21 -5.39 8.88
C PHE A 74 1.59 -5.23 9.53
N ASP A 75 1.86 -5.91 10.66
CA ASP A 75 3.13 -5.79 11.40
C ASP A 75 4.36 -6.07 10.51
N VAL A 76 4.28 -7.12 9.70
CA VAL A 76 5.33 -7.51 8.75
C VAL A 76 5.61 -6.45 7.68
N ARG A 77 4.73 -5.46 7.48
CA ARG A 77 4.87 -4.39 6.47
C ARG A 77 5.49 -3.11 7.04
N ARG A 78 5.71 -3.04 8.34
CA ARG A 78 6.36 -1.91 8.98
C ARG A 78 7.74 -1.57 8.38
N PRO A 79 8.60 -2.54 8.03
CA PRO A 79 9.90 -2.23 7.41
C PRO A 79 9.77 -1.55 6.06
N SER A 80 8.84 -2.01 5.20
CA SER A 80 8.63 -1.42 3.88
C SER A 80 8.01 -0.02 3.97
N TYR A 81 7.15 0.20 4.96
CA TYR A 81 6.56 1.52 5.25
C TYR A 81 7.64 2.56 5.55
N TYR A 82 8.54 2.28 6.50
CA TYR A 82 9.62 3.20 6.84
C TYR A 82 10.64 3.36 5.71
N TRP A 83 10.91 2.29 4.95
CA TRP A 83 11.81 2.37 3.80
C TRP A 83 11.37 3.41 2.77
N VAL A 84 10.07 3.47 2.44
CA VAL A 84 9.54 4.45 1.48
C VAL A 84 9.69 5.87 2.01
N LEU A 85 9.40 6.09 3.29
CA LEU A 85 9.51 7.41 3.92
C LEU A 85 10.95 7.92 3.96
N VAL A 86 11.90 7.05 4.31
CA VAL A 86 13.33 7.36 4.29
C VAL A 86 13.81 7.65 2.87
N ALA A 87 13.41 6.83 1.89
CA ALA A 87 13.82 7.00 0.50
C ALA A 87 13.32 8.31 -0.13
N LEU A 88 12.13 8.78 0.28
CA LEU A 88 11.54 10.04 -0.19
C LEU A 88 11.90 11.25 0.68
N GLY A 89 12.58 11.05 1.81
CA GLY A 89 12.92 12.12 2.75
C GLY A 89 11.68 12.77 3.39
N LEU A 90 10.62 11.99 3.60
CA LEU A 90 9.34 12.47 4.12
C LEU A 90 9.26 12.35 5.65
N TYR A 91 8.29 13.03 6.25
CA TYR A 91 7.99 12.94 7.68
C TYR A 91 7.63 11.49 8.06
N GLN A 92 8.15 11.03 9.19
CA GLN A 92 8.01 9.65 9.65
C GLN A 92 6.97 9.54 10.78
N PRO A 93 5.72 9.18 10.48
CA PRO A 93 4.71 8.86 11.49
C PRO A 93 5.05 7.56 12.22
N TYR A 94 4.60 7.45 13.47
CA TYR A 94 4.75 6.21 14.26
C TYR A 94 3.64 5.22 13.90
N VAL A 95 4.01 4.01 13.48
CA VAL A 95 3.04 2.93 13.18
C VAL A 95 2.92 1.99 14.37
N TRP A 96 1.69 1.83 14.90
CA TRP A 96 1.38 0.95 16.03
C TRP A 96 0.26 -0.04 15.66
N GLU A 97 0.50 -1.31 15.97
CA GLU A 97 -0.39 -2.41 15.62
C GLU A 97 -1.19 -2.90 16.84
N TYR A 98 -2.47 -3.22 16.63
CA TYR A 98 -3.33 -3.82 17.65
C TYR A 98 -4.06 -5.07 17.15
N SER A 99 -4.50 -5.91 18.08
CA SER A 99 -5.27 -7.11 17.72
C SER A 99 -6.65 -6.74 17.18
N ARG A 100 -7.02 -7.29 16.02
CA ARG A 100 -8.37 -7.11 15.46
C ARG A 100 -9.43 -7.68 16.40
N LEU A 101 -10.60 -7.03 16.45
CA LEU A 101 -11.77 -7.58 17.13
C LEU A 101 -12.25 -8.84 16.38
N ASN A 102 -12.41 -9.94 17.11
CA ASN A 102 -12.99 -11.17 16.60
C ASN A 102 -14.23 -11.52 17.43
N ILE A 103 -15.39 -11.57 16.77
CA ILE A 103 -16.68 -11.84 17.41
C ILE A 103 -17.06 -13.29 17.11
N SER A 104 -17.14 -14.12 18.15
CA SER A 104 -17.61 -15.50 18.03
C SER A 104 -19.06 -15.55 17.55
N HIS A 105 -19.40 -16.60 16.79
CA HIS A 105 -20.73 -16.81 16.17
C HIS A 105 -21.15 -15.76 15.14
N ASN A 106 -20.21 -14.97 14.60
CA ASN A 106 -20.47 -14.06 13.49
C ASN A 106 -19.42 -14.22 12.37
N ILE A 107 -19.73 -13.75 11.17
CA ILE A 107 -18.83 -13.78 10.01
C ILE A 107 -18.35 -12.36 9.73
N MET A 108 -17.07 -12.09 9.98
CA MET A 108 -16.45 -10.77 9.80
C MET A 108 -15.77 -10.59 8.42
N SER A 109 -15.87 -11.59 7.52
CA SER A 109 -15.24 -11.54 6.20
C SER A 109 -16.18 -10.91 5.18
N LYS A 110 -15.78 -9.78 4.58
CA LYS A 110 -16.57 -9.07 3.56
C LYS A 110 -17.03 -9.99 2.41
N ARG A 111 -16.18 -10.91 1.96
CA ARG A 111 -16.51 -11.83 0.86
C ARG A 111 -17.64 -12.82 1.20
N LYS A 112 -17.86 -13.11 2.49
CA LYS A 112 -18.90 -14.05 2.93
C LYS A 112 -20.20 -13.36 3.35
N VAL A 113 -20.14 -12.06 3.65
CA VAL A 113 -21.31 -11.26 4.06
C VAL A 113 -21.99 -10.60 2.87
N CYS A 114 -21.23 -10.25 1.82
CA CYS A 114 -21.73 -9.70 0.57
C CYS A 114 -22.15 -10.78 -0.43
#